data_AF-A0A7W9HAN7-F1
#
_entry.id   AF-A0A7W9HAN7-F1
#
_cell.length_a   1.000
_cell.length_b   1.000
_cell.length_c   1.000
_cell.angle_alpha   90.00
_cell.angle_beta   90.00
_cell.angle_gamma   90.00
#
_symmetry.space_group_name_H-M   'P 1'
#
loop_
_entity.id
_entity.type
_entity.pdbx_description
1 polymer ?
#
loop_
_entity_poly.entity_id
_entity_poly.type
_entity_poly.pdbx_seq_one_letter_code
_entity_poly.pdbx_strand_id
1 'polypeptide(L)' 'MGSASLSYRGHRYPVEVISHCAWLYFRFPLSFREVEELMLERGVIVSYETIAAGA' A
#
# COMPACT_ATOMS: atom_id res chain seq x y z
N MET A 1 -18.27 -7.74 -14.52
CA MET A 1 -18.23 -6.67 -13.52
C MET A 1 -16.97 -5.85 -13.74
N GLY A 2 -17.10 -4.58 -14.11
CA GLY A 2 -15.95 -3.69 -14.26
C GLY A 2 -15.38 -3.40 -12.88
N SER A 3 -14.18 -3.90 -12.59
CA SER A 3 -13.38 -3.40 -11.49
C SER A 3 -13.19 -1.91 -11.75
N ALA A 4 -13.79 -1.07 -10.93
CA ALA A 4 -13.66 0.37 -11.04
C ALA A 4 -12.17 0.69 -10.91
N SER A 5 -11.50 0.90 -12.04
CA SER A 5 -10.16 1.46 -12.09
C SER A 5 -10.29 2.91 -11.63
N LEU A 6 -10.34 3.10 -10.31
CA LEU A 6 -10.15 4.36 -9.63
C LEU A 6 -8.78 4.85 -10.11
N SER A 7 -8.83 5.60 -11.20
CA SER A 7 -7.69 6.15 -11.89
C SER A 7 -7.22 7.32 -11.04
N TYR A 8 -6.54 6.99 -9.95
CA TYR A 8 -5.85 7.91 -9.05
C TYR A 8 -4.65 8.48 -9.82
N ARG A 9 -4.97 9.38 -10.75
CA ARG A 9 -4.06 10.09 -11.65
C ARG A 9 -3.17 10.99 -10.80
N GLY A 10 -2.05 10.43 -10.32
CA GLY A 10 -1.07 11.12 -9.48
C GLY A 10 -0.44 10.27 -8.38
N HIS A 11 -1.00 9.11 -8.02
CA HIS A 11 -0.40 8.24 -7.03
C HIS A 11 0.65 7.34 -7.67
N ARG A 12 1.86 7.27 -7.08
CA ARG A 12 2.95 6.40 -7.54
C ARG A 12 2.60 4.91 -7.49
N TYR A 13 1.56 4.54 -6.73
CA TYR A 13 1.20 3.15 -6.46
C TYR A 13 -0.26 2.87 -6.82
N PRO A 14 -0.56 1.67 -7.33
CA PRO A 14 -1.94 1.26 -7.59
C PRO A 14 -2.75 1.18 -6.29
N VAL A 15 -4.05 1.48 -6.38
CA VAL A 15 -4.98 1.50 -5.23
C VAL A 15 -5.02 0.20 -4.45
N GLU A 16 -4.76 -0.93 -5.12
CA GLU A 16 -4.68 -2.25 -4.51
C GLU A 16 -3.54 -2.34 -3.49
N VAL A 17 -2.39 -1.72 -3.78
CA VAL A 17 -1.23 -1.68 -2.87
C VAL A 17 -1.54 -0.82 -1.65
N ILE A 18 -2.09 0.38 -1.86
CA ILE A 18 -2.43 1.30 -0.76
C ILE A 18 -3.46 0.66 0.17
N SER A 19 -4.49 0.04 -0.42
CA SER A 19 -5.55 -0.66 0.34
C SER A 19 -4.99 -1.86 1.10
N HIS A 20 -4.04 -2.59 0.53
CA HIS A 20 -3.40 -3.72 1.19
C HIS A 20 -2.49 -3.27 2.35
N CYS A 21 -1.70 -2.21 2.17
CA CYS A 21 -0.89 -1.62 3.23
C CYS A 21 -1.77 -1.13 4.40
N ALA A 22 -2.85 -0.39 4.09
CA ALA A 22 -3.79 0.07 5.09
C ALA A 22 -4.46 -1.11 5.81
N TRP A 23 -4.88 -2.15 5.08
CA TRP A 23 -5.47 -3.34 5.69
C TRP A 23 -4.50 -4.06 6.62
N LEU A 24 -3.24 -4.25 6.22
CA LEU A 24 -2.21 -4.87 7.06
C LEU A 24 -1.95 -4.07 8.33
N TYR A 25 -1.85 -2.73 8.20
CA TYR A 25 -1.62 -1.83 9.33
C TYR A 25 -2.80 -1.81 10.32
N PHE A 26 -4.04 -1.82 9.82
CA PHE A 26 -5.23 -1.82 10.69
C PHE A 26 -5.56 -3.20 11.27
N ARG A 27 -5.21 -4.28 10.57
CA ARG A 27 -5.58 -5.65 10.97
C ARG A 27 -4.56 -6.30 11.89
N PHE A 28 -3.28 -5.97 11.72
CA PHE A 28 -2.20 -6.55 12.48
C PHE A 28 -1.42 -5.44 13.19
N PRO A 29 -0.82 -5.72 14.37
CA PRO A 29 0.05 -4.77 15.06
C PRO A 29 1.44 -4.70 14.37
N LEU A 30 1.46 -4.52 13.05
CA LEU A 30 2.67 -4.46 12.24
C LEU A 30 3.24 -3.04 12.28
N SER A 31 4.57 -2.95 12.32
CA SER A 31 5.26 -1.67 12.12
C SER A 31 5.25 -1.28 10.64
N PHE A 32 5.43 0.02 10.35
CA PHE A 32 5.56 0.50 8.96
C PHE A 32 6.69 -0.22 8.18
N ARG A 33 7.75 -0.64 8.87
CA ARG A 33 8.85 -1.39 8.29
C ARG A 33 8.45 -2.81 7.89
N GLU A 34 7.67 -3.50 8.72
CA GLU A 34 7.18 -4.83 8.36
C GLU A 34 6.18 -4.77 7.19
N VAL A 35 5.37 -3.70 7.12
CA VAL A 35 4.50 -3.48 5.95
C VAL A 35 5.33 -3.23 4.68
N GLU A 36 6.43 -2.48 4.76
CA GLU A 36 7.39 -2.28 3.65
C GLU A 36 8.03 -3.62 3.21
N GLU A 37 8.48 -4.45 4.15
CA GLU A 37 9.07 -5.78 3.84
C GLU A 37 8.04 -6.71 3.19
N LEU A 38 6.80 -6.73 3.67
CA LEU A 38 5.71 -7.52 3.08
C LEU A 38 5.34 -7.04 1.66
N MET A 39 5.42 -5.73 1.41
CA MET A 39 5.22 -5.19 0.06
C MET A 39 6.39 -5.57 -0.84
N LEU A 40 7.62 -5.54 -0.32
CA LEU A 40 8.83 -5.94 -1.04
C LEU A 40 8.77 -7.41 -1.45
N GLU A 41 8.32 -8.31 -0.57
CA GLU A 41 8.10 -9.73 -0.91
C GLU A 41 7.06 -9.92 -2.02
N ARG A 42 6.07 -9.04 -2.11
CA ARG A 42 5.10 -9.01 -3.23
C ARG A 42 5.65 -8.36 -4.51
N GLY A 43 6.91 -7.92 -4.50
CA GLY A 43 7.56 -7.23 -5.62
C GLY A 43 7.18 -5.75 -5.74
N VAL A 44 6.60 -5.17 -4.68
CA VAL A 44 6.19 -3.76 -4.63
C VAL A 44 7.12 -3.00 -3.69
N ILE A 45 7.98 -2.15 -4.25
CA ILE A 45 8.90 -1.33 -3.46
C ILE A 45 8.12 -0.12 -2.95
N VAL A 46 7.66 -0.14 -1.70
CA VAL A 46 6.96 0.98 -1.06
C VAL A 46 7.78 1.45 0.13
N SER A 47 8.27 2.68 0.11
CA SER A 47 8.99 3.23 1.28
C SER A 47 8.03 3.58 2.42
N TYR A 48 8.47 3.43 3.67
CA TYR A 48 7.78 3.89 4.88
C TYR A 48 7.22 5.33 4.73
N GLU A 49 7.99 6.23 4.10
CA GLU A 49 7.57 7.61 3.87
C GLU A 49 6.32 7.70 3.00
N THR A 50 6.11 6.78 2.06
CA THR A 50 4.88 6.70 1.25
C THR A 50 3.70 6.21 2.10
N ILE A 51 3.93 5.24 2.98
CA ILE A 51 2.89 4.69 3.84
C ILE A 51 2.44 5.74 4.87
N ALA A 52 3.41 6.51 5.41
CA ALA A 52 3.16 7.58 6.38
C ALA A 52 2.63 8.87 5.72
N ALA A 53 3.04 9.18 4.49
CA ALA A 53 2.52 10.32 3.74
C ALA A 53 1.04 10.16 3.39
N GLY A 54 0.54 8.91 3.38
CA GLY A 54 -0.88 8.59 3.32
C GLY A 54 -1.56 9.13 2.06
N ALA A 55 -1.77 8.26 1.07
CA ALA A 55 -2.38 8.62 -0.20
C ALA A 55 -1.50 9.58 -1.02
#